data_AF-A0A9N8ERM3-F1
#
_entry.id   AF-A0A9N8ERM3-F1
#
_cell.length_a   1.000
_cell.length_b   1.000
_cell.length_c   1.000
_cell.angle_alpha   90.00
_cell.angle_beta   90.00
_cell.angle_gamma   90.00
#
_symmetry.space_group_name_H-M   'P 1'
#
loop_
_entity.id
_entity.type
_entity.pdbx_description
1 polymer ?
#
loop_
_entity_poly.entity_id
_entity_poly.type
_entity_poly.pdbx_seq_one_letter_code
_entity_poly.pdbx_strand_id
1 'polypeptide(L)'
;MGVKRIRGLDDGDSAGLNLGQFEWAPLSVGEGKIVSREAALEALVAGMDDGAFVTGQTSLMITPGHYDFKCSDHLVTNFHAPDSTLMLLVSAYVGSGFTIKEIYEDAQEKGFKFLSYGDVCLFSRPGGRSVTYM
;
A
#
# COMPACT_ATOMS: atom_id res chain seq x y z
N MET A 1 -0.81 -13.77 -15.28
CA MET A 1 -0.72 -15.11 -14.64
C MET A 1 -2.01 -15.34 -13.85
N GLY A 2 -2.53 -16.56 -13.77
CA GLY A 2 -3.94 -16.82 -13.41
C GLY A 2 -4.13 -17.76 -12.22
N VAL A 3 -5.15 -17.47 -11.42
CA VAL A 3 -5.38 -17.86 -10.02
C VAL A 3 -6.91 -17.72 -9.81
N LYS A 4 -7.71 -18.77 -9.56
CA LYS A 4 -9.21 -18.76 -9.38
C LYS A 4 -9.74 -19.95 -8.55
N ARG A 5 -10.94 -20.06 -7.95
CA ARG A 5 -12.13 -19.20 -7.69
C ARG A 5 -12.81 -19.78 -6.41
N ILE A 6 -13.54 -18.92 -5.71
CA ILE A 6 -14.48 -19.13 -4.57
C ILE A 6 -15.49 -20.31 -4.75
N ARG A 7 -16.03 -20.82 -3.63
CA ARG A 7 -17.28 -21.61 -3.57
C ARG A 7 -18.25 -20.99 -2.55
N GLY A 8 -19.57 -20.91 -2.85
CA GLY A 8 -20.59 -20.47 -1.90
C GLY A 8 -21.57 -19.37 -2.36
N LEU A 9 -21.37 -18.80 -3.55
CA LEU A 9 -22.32 -17.89 -4.22
C LEU A 9 -22.91 -18.59 -5.45
N ASP A 10 -24.18 -18.31 -5.76
CA ASP A 10 -24.75 -18.59 -7.08
C ASP A 10 -23.92 -17.91 -8.19
N ASP A 11 -24.02 -18.40 -9.43
CA ASP A 11 -23.35 -17.78 -10.59
C ASP A 11 -24.03 -16.47 -11.07
N GLY A 12 -24.85 -15.85 -10.21
CA GLY A 12 -25.39 -14.50 -10.38
C GLY A 12 -24.36 -13.45 -9.97
N ASP A 13 -23.72 -12.85 -10.98
CA ASP A 13 -22.61 -11.90 -10.88
C ASP A 13 -21.40 -12.37 -10.05
N SER A 14 -20.34 -12.79 -10.77
CA SER A 14 -19.00 -12.93 -10.22
C SER A 14 -18.37 -11.55 -9.97
N ALA A 15 -19.00 -10.74 -9.11
CA ALA A 15 -18.52 -9.44 -8.66
C ALA A 15 -17.28 -9.61 -7.77
N GLY A 16 -16.13 -9.84 -8.42
CA GLY A 16 -14.83 -9.85 -7.75
C GLY A 16 -14.57 -8.53 -7.03
N LEU A 17 -13.84 -8.57 -5.92
CA LEU A 17 -13.56 -7.39 -5.10
C LEU A 17 -13.00 -6.26 -5.98
N ASN A 18 -13.78 -5.20 -6.15
CA ASN A 18 -13.44 -4.02 -6.94
C ASN A 18 -13.45 -2.81 -6.01
N LEU A 19 -12.27 -2.24 -5.76
CA LEU A 19 -12.11 -1.03 -4.95
C LEU A 19 -11.90 0.17 -5.86
N GLY A 20 -12.84 1.13 -5.82
CA GLY A 20 -12.76 2.40 -6.53
C GLY A 20 -11.59 3.29 -6.08
N GLN A 21 -11.35 4.37 -6.82
CA GLN A 21 -10.09 5.13 -6.72
C GLN A 21 -9.80 5.74 -5.35
N PHE A 22 -10.83 6.09 -4.57
CA PHE A 22 -10.68 6.61 -3.21
C PHE A 22 -11.39 5.73 -2.17
N GLU A 23 -11.73 4.50 -2.56
CA GLU A 23 -12.46 3.56 -1.73
C GLU A 23 -11.48 2.59 -1.04
N TRP A 24 -11.33 2.76 0.27
CA TRP A 24 -10.73 1.74 1.11
C TRP A 24 -11.75 1.32 2.18
N ALA A 25 -12.00 0.02 2.28
CA ALA A 25 -12.83 -0.49 3.37
C ALA A 25 -12.03 -0.45 4.67
N PRO A 26 -12.55 0.16 5.76
CA PRO A 26 -12.00 -0.09 7.09
C PRO A 26 -12.19 -1.58 7.41
N LEU A 27 -11.13 -2.23 7.92
CA LEU A 27 -11.17 -3.63 8.37
C LEU A 27 -11.90 -3.77 9.71
N SER A 28 -13.19 -3.46 9.71
CA SER A 28 -14.14 -3.72 10.80
C SER A 28 -14.79 -5.08 10.58
N VAL A 29 -14.39 -6.07 11.37
CA VAL A 29 -14.97 -7.42 11.31
C VAL A 29 -15.83 -7.66 12.56
N GLY A 30 -17.10 -8.02 12.35
CA GLY A 30 -18.08 -8.15 13.44
C GLY A 30 -18.35 -6.80 14.13
N GLU A 31 -18.15 -6.75 15.44
CA GLU A 31 -18.48 -5.63 16.35
C GLU A 31 -17.55 -4.40 16.21
N GLY A 32 -17.15 -4.03 14.99
CA GLY A 32 -16.25 -2.88 14.75
C GLY A 32 -14.80 -3.10 15.18
N LYS A 33 -14.39 -4.35 15.50
CA LYS A 33 -13.03 -4.68 15.90
C LYS A 33 -12.06 -4.57 14.72
N ILE A 34 -10.97 -3.85 14.92
CA ILE A 34 -9.82 -3.82 14.00
C ILE A 34 -9.08 -5.16 14.13
N VAL A 35 -8.97 -5.87 13.02
CA VAL A 35 -8.24 -7.15 12.95
C VAL A 35 -6.75 -6.87 12.71
N SER A 36 -5.85 -7.66 13.32
CA SER A 36 -4.40 -7.54 13.06
C SER A 36 -4.05 -8.06 11.66
N ARG A 37 -2.89 -7.66 11.13
CA ARG A 37 -2.43 -8.13 9.81
C ARG A 37 -2.24 -9.65 9.78
N GLU A 38 -1.81 -10.23 10.91
CA GLU A 38 -1.63 -11.67 11.11
C GLU A 38 -2.99 -12.37 11.00
N ALA A 39 -3.96 -11.99 11.84
CA ALA A 39 -5.30 -12.59 11.84
C ALA A 39 -6.06 -12.37 10.51
N ALA A 40 -5.80 -11.27 9.80
CA ALA A 40 -6.36 -11.04 8.46
C ALA A 40 -5.75 -11.96 7.39
N LEU A 41 -4.44 -12.24 7.46
CA LEU A 41 -3.77 -13.20 6.58
C LEU A 41 -4.14 -14.65 6.93
N GLU A 42 -4.25 -14.98 8.21
CA GLU A 42 -4.73 -16.28 8.69
C GLU A 42 -6.17 -16.55 8.24
N ALA A 43 -7.06 -15.56 8.29
CA ALA A 43 -8.43 -15.68 7.79
C ALA A 43 -8.48 -15.89 6.25
N LEU A 44 -7.58 -15.26 5.50
CA LEU A 44 -7.44 -15.51 4.06
C LEU A 44 -6.96 -16.95 3.78
N VAL A 45 -5.93 -17.42 4.49
CA VAL A 45 -5.39 -18.78 4.33
C VAL A 45 -6.40 -19.85 4.76
N ALA A 46 -7.09 -19.66 5.88
CA ALA A 46 -8.13 -20.57 6.36
C ALA A 46 -9.39 -20.59 5.46
N GLY A 47 -9.59 -19.55 4.65
CA GLY A 47 -10.63 -19.48 3.61
C GLY A 47 -10.23 -20.03 2.25
N MET A 48 -9.04 -20.63 2.11
CA MET A 48 -8.52 -21.20 0.86
C MET A 48 -8.37 -22.72 0.95
N ASP A 49 -9.05 -23.44 0.06
CA ASP A 49 -8.77 -24.85 -0.22
C ASP A 49 -7.35 -25.03 -0.83
N ASP A 50 -6.83 -26.26 -0.89
CA ASP A 50 -5.62 -26.57 -1.68
C ASP A 50 -5.84 -26.28 -3.18
N GLY A 51 -5.01 -25.43 -3.77
CA GLY A 51 -5.23 -24.88 -5.12
C GLY A 51 -6.33 -23.80 -5.18
N ALA A 52 -6.89 -23.44 -4.03
CA ALA A 52 -7.61 -22.20 -3.74
C ALA A 52 -6.76 -20.97 -4.13
N PHE A 53 -7.41 -19.89 -4.53
CA PHE A 53 -6.79 -18.81 -5.29
C PHE A 53 -7.71 -17.58 -5.30
N VAL A 54 -7.18 -16.40 -4.94
CA VAL A 54 -7.95 -15.16 -4.75
C VAL A 54 -7.70 -14.17 -5.89
N THR A 55 -8.75 -13.48 -6.34
CA THR A 55 -8.71 -12.42 -7.36
C THR A 55 -9.44 -11.17 -6.91
N GLY A 56 -8.86 -10.01 -7.14
CA GLY A 56 -9.50 -8.71 -6.97
C GLY A 56 -8.87 -7.66 -7.90
N GLN A 57 -9.57 -6.56 -8.09
CA GLN A 57 -9.10 -5.38 -8.81
C GLN A 57 -9.18 -4.17 -7.88
N THR A 58 -8.23 -3.25 -8.02
CA THR A 58 -8.27 -1.98 -7.32
C THR A 58 -7.76 -0.86 -8.21
N SER A 59 -8.42 0.29 -8.10
CA SER A 59 -7.97 1.56 -8.65
C SER A 59 -7.43 2.50 -7.56
N LEU A 60 -7.25 1.98 -6.33
CA LEU A 60 -7.00 2.76 -5.11
C LEU A 60 -5.76 3.66 -5.25
N MET A 61 -6.00 4.96 -5.11
CA MET A 61 -5.01 6.02 -5.06
C MET A 61 -4.77 6.39 -3.59
N ILE A 62 -3.63 5.95 -3.05
CA ILE A 62 -3.20 6.32 -1.70
C ILE A 62 -2.69 7.77 -1.71
N THR A 63 -3.31 8.63 -0.91
CA THR A 63 -3.01 10.07 -0.83
C THR A 63 -2.71 10.49 0.62
N PRO A 64 -1.96 11.60 0.83
CA PRO A 64 -1.61 12.07 2.17
C PRO A 64 -2.84 12.34 3.04
N GLY A 65 -2.80 11.89 4.30
CA GLY A 65 -3.85 12.13 5.30
C GLY A 65 -5.13 11.30 5.15
N HIS A 66 -5.30 10.54 4.06
CA HIS A 66 -6.55 9.82 3.78
C HIS A 66 -6.47 8.29 3.89
N TYR A 67 -5.28 7.72 4.17
CA TYR A 67 -5.07 6.28 4.25
C TYR A 67 -4.17 5.92 5.44
N ASP A 68 -4.51 4.86 6.17
CA ASP A 68 -3.71 4.30 7.27
C ASP A 68 -3.13 2.94 6.88
N PHE A 69 -1.81 2.86 6.80
CA PHE A 69 -1.07 1.69 6.31
C PHE A 69 -1.14 0.53 7.31
N LYS A 70 -1.87 -0.54 6.94
CA LYS A 70 -2.15 -1.69 7.82
C LYS A 70 -1.09 -2.80 7.79
N CYS A 71 -0.38 -2.96 6.67
CA CYS A 71 0.49 -4.14 6.45
C CYS A 71 2.00 -3.81 6.40
N SER A 72 2.39 -2.68 5.82
CA SER A 72 3.79 -2.26 5.70
C SER A 72 4.20 -1.32 6.81
N ASP A 73 5.30 -1.64 7.51
CA ASP A 73 5.95 -0.73 8.45
C ASP A 73 7.06 0.12 7.79
N HIS A 74 7.55 -0.32 6.62
CA HIS A 74 8.51 0.40 5.79
C HIS A 74 8.15 0.34 4.30
N LEU A 75 8.59 1.35 3.54
CA LEU A 75 8.50 1.44 2.09
C LEU A 75 9.89 1.67 1.50
N VAL A 76 10.37 0.74 0.67
CA VAL A 76 11.56 0.92 -0.17
C VAL A 76 11.11 1.25 -1.59
N THR A 77 11.60 2.34 -2.16
CA THR A 77 11.22 2.77 -3.53
C THR A 77 12.23 3.77 -4.11
N ASN A 78 12.26 3.96 -5.43
CA ASN A 78 13.12 4.96 -6.08
C ASN A 78 12.63 6.40 -5.81
N PHE A 79 13.46 7.39 -6.15
CA PHE A 79 13.00 8.76 -6.33
C PHE A 79 12.12 8.87 -7.58
N HIS A 80 10.89 9.33 -7.43
CA HIS A 80 9.90 9.42 -8.53
C HIS A 80 9.88 10.81 -9.18
N ALA A 81 9.31 10.91 -10.37
CA ALA A 81 9.09 12.21 -11.00
C ALA A 81 8.11 13.08 -10.16
N PRO A 82 8.32 14.41 -10.09
CA PRO A 82 7.31 15.35 -9.60
C PRO A 82 5.95 15.13 -10.27
N ASP A 83 4.88 15.47 -9.55
CA ASP A 83 3.48 15.37 -9.99
C ASP A 83 3.01 13.97 -10.46
N SER A 84 3.79 12.93 -10.20
CA SER A 84 3.42 11.53 -10.48
C SER A 84 2.48 10.94 -9.43
N THR A 85 1.69 9.93 -9.81
CA THR A 85 0.81 9.21 -8.87
C THR A 85 1.58 8.47 -7.78
N LEU A 86 2.81 8.03 -8.06
CA LEU A 86 3.72 7.45 -7.07
C LEU A 86 4.22 8.49 -6.05
N MET A 87 4.32 9.76 -6.43
CA MET A 87 4.64 10.84 -5.50
C MET A 87 3.57 11.00 -4.41
N LEU A 88 2.29 10.75 -4.72
CA LEU A 88 1.20 10.79 -3.73
C LEU A 88 1.32 9.66 -2.69
N LEU A 89 1.64 8.44 -3.13
CA LEU A 89 1.91 7.29 -2.26
C LEU A 89 3.09 7.57 -1.33
N VAL A 90 4.20 8.08 -1.86
CA VAL A 90 5.39 8.40 -1.03
C VAL A 90 5.10 9.55 -0.07
N SER A 91 4.41 10.60 -0.53
CA SER A 91 3.99 11.73 0.32
C SER A 91 3.07 11.28 1.47
N ALA A 92 2.24 10.25 1.27
CA ALA A 92 1.44 9.65 2.33
C ALA A 92 2.28 8.87 3.34
N TYR A 93 3.45 8.38 2.95
CA TYR A 93 4.35 7.57 3.79
C TYR A 93 5.33 8.39 4.65
N VAL A 94 5.74 9.59 4.20
CA VAL A 94 6.71 10.45 4.92
C VAL A 94 6.15 10.98 6.25
N GLY A 95 4.84 11.18 6.35
CA GLY A 95 4.19 11.68 7.56
C GLY A 95 4.48 13.17 7.83
N SER A 96 4.56 13.55 9.11
CA SER A 96 4.63 14.95 9.56
C SER A 96 6.01 15.43 10.04
N GLY A 97 7.04 14.59 9.97
CA GLY A 97 8.39 14.91 10.45
C GLY A 97 9.25 15.69 9.46
N PHE A 98 8.96 15.54 8.16
CA PHE A 98 9.61 16.19 7.02
C PHE A 98 8.57 16.37 5.92
N THR A 99 8.80 17.27 4.97
CA THR A 99 8.07 17.26 3.70
C THR A 99 8.78 16.37 2.67
N ILE A 100 8.01 15.86 1.71
CA ILE A 100 8.58 15.17 0.54
C ILE A 100 9.54 16.06 -0.26
N LYS A 101 9.31 17.38 -0.23
CA LYS A 101 10.13 18.39 -0.92
C LYS A 101 11.54 18.47 -0.33
N GLU A 102 11.66 18.65 0.99
CA GLU A 102 12.95 18.73 1.68
C GLU A 102 13.79 17.46 1.46
N ILE A 103 13.16 16.28 1.46
CA ILE A 103 13.82 14.98 1.19
C ILE A 103 14.39 14.91 -0.23
N TYR A 104 13.70 15.49 -1.22
CA TYR A 104 14.13 15.48 -2.62
C TYR A 104 15.17 16.58 -2.92
N GLU A 105 15.06 17.73 -2.27
CA GLU A 105 16.09 18.80 -2.33
C GLU A 105 17.41 18.31 -1.69
N ASP A 106 17.36 17.71 -0.50
CA ASP A 106 18.52 17.09 0.18
C ASP A 106 19.19 15.99 -0.66
N ALA A 107 18.41 15.14 -1.31
CA ALA A 107 18.92 14.10 -2.21
C ALA A 107 19.53 14.68 -3.50
N GLN A 108 18.94 15.73 -4.06
CA GLN A 108 19.47 16.40 -5.25
C GLN A 108 20.80 17.13 -4.94
N GLU A 109 20.91 17.81 -3.79
CA GLU A 109 22.16 18.43 -3.34
C GLU A 109 23.28 17.41 -3.11
N LYS A 110 22.94 16.20 -2.64
CA LYS A 110 23.87 15.07 -2.47
C LYS A 110 24.19 14.31 -3.76
N GLY A 111 23.55 14.67 -4.89
CA GLY A 111 23.82 14.06 -6.20
C GLY A 111 23.25 12.66 -6.41
N PHE A 112 22.17 12.30 -5.68
CA PHE A 112 21.45 11.03 -5.91
C PHE A 112 20.83 11.00 -7.30
N LYS A 113 20.83 9.81 -7.92
CA LYS A 113 20.19 9.54 -9.22
C LYS A 113 18.72 9.23 -9.01
N PHE A 114 17.86 9.83 -9.81
CA PHE A 114 16.40 9.62 -9.71
C PHE A 114 15.88 8.66 -10.78
N LEU A 115 14.58 8.31 -10.68
CA LEU A 115 13.81 7.46 -11.59
C LEU A 115 14.23 5.97 -11.54
N SER A 116 13.72 5.17 -12.47
CA SER A 116 13.70 3.69 -12.42
C SER A 116 15.06 2.98 -12.41
N TYR A 117 16.15 3.68 -12.70
CA TYR A 117 17.53 3.19 -12.64
C TYR A 117 18.42 4.07 -11.74
N GLY A 118 17.78 4.89 -10.90
CA GLY A 118 18.43 5.67 -9.86
C GLY A 118 18.54 4.92 -8.54
N ASP A 119 18.92 5.66 -7.52
CA ASP A 119 19.13 5.17 -6.15
C ASP A 119 17.77 5.03 -5.41
N VAL A 120 17.77 4.57 -4.14
CA VAL A 120 16.53 4.27 -3.41
C VAL A 120 16.37 4.95 -2.05
N CYS A 121 15.11 5.20 -1.70
CA CYS A 121 14.65 5.70 -0.42
C CYS A 121 14.09 4.57 0.44
N LEU A 122 14.38 4.59 1.74
CA LEU A 122 13.71 3.82 2.78
C LEU A 122 12.91 4.77 3.67
N PHE A 123 11.58 4.70 3.58
CA PHE A 123 10.66 5.42 4.45
C PHE A 123 10.10 4.48 5.53
N SER A 124 9.93 5.00 6.74
CA SER A 124 9.24 4.29 7.84
C SER A 124 7.83 4.83 8.02
N ARG A 125 6.87 3.97 8.39
CA ARG A 125 5.45 4.34 8.52
C ARG A 125 5.27 5.49 9.52
N PRO A 126 4.38 6.48 9.26
CA PRO A 126 4.20 7.64 10.14
C PRO A 126 3.98 7.26 11.61
N GLY A 127 4.91 7.64 12.47
CA GLY A 127 5.00 7.21 13.88
C GLY A 127 6.32 6.49 14.21
N GLY A 128 6.89 5.73 13.26
CA GLY A 128 8.24 5.18 13.32
C GLY A 128 9.27 6.21 12.84
N ARG A 129 10.17 6.67 13.72
CA ARG A 129 11.09 7.78 13.43
C ARG A 129 12.38 7.35 12.71
N SER A 130 12.33 7.21 11.38
CA SER A 130 13.51 7.41 10.50
C SER A 130 13.15 7.39 9.01
N VAL A 131 13.79 8.26 8.24
CA VAL A 131 14.01 8.10 6.79
C VAL A 131 15.48 7.74 6.59
N THR A 132 15.81 6.93 5.59
CA THR A 132 17.19 6.53 5.27
C THR A 132 17.32 6.36 3.75
N TYR A 133 18.52 6.57 3.22
CA TYR A 133 18.83 6.38 1.80
C TYR A 133 19.78 5.21 1.62
N MET A 134 19.68 4.45 0.51
CA MET A 134 20.51 3.28 0.19
C MET A 134 20.83 3.21 -1.30
#